data_AF-A0A1M7U009-F1
#
_entry.id   AF-A0A1M7U009-F1
#
_cell.length_a   1.000
_cell.length_b   1.000
_cell.length_c   1.000
_cell.angle_alpha   90.00
_cell.angle_beta   90.00
_cell.angle_gamma   90.00
#
_symmetry.space_group_name_H-M   'P 1'
#
loop_
_entity.id
_entity.type
_entity.pdbx_description
1 polymer ?
#
loop_
_entity_poly.entity_id
_entity_poly.type
_entity_poly.pdbx_seq_one_letter_code
_entity_poly.pdbx_strand_id
1 'polypeptide(L)'
;MWKEFKEFAMKGNVIDLAVGVIIGGAFGKIVTSLVNDVIMPLVGLLLGQMDFSNAFITLGKGDFATIAEAQAAKVPTLNYGLFINNIVDFLIIAFTIFIVIKQINRFNRKKEVKEAVVEEKTTKPCPYCYVEIHKEATRCPHCTSVLESP
;
A
#
# COMPACT_ATOMS: atom_id res chain seq x y z
N MET A 1 35.68 2.56 14.26
CA MET A 1 34.43 3.32 14.05
C MET A 1 34.00 3.46 12.60
N TRP A 2 34.66 4.23 11.72
CA TRP A 2 34.16 4.42 10.33
C TRP A 2 34.14 3.13 9.48
N LYS A 3 35.15 2.27 9.62
CA LYS A 3 35.20 0.97 8.95
C LYS A 3 34.13 0.00 9.47
N GLU A 4 33.94 -0.07 10.79
CA GLU A 4 32.91 -0.90 11.45
C GLU A 4 31.49 -0.40 11.14
N PHE A 5 31.30 0.90 11.04
CA PHE A 5 30.03 1.51 10.63
C PHE A 5 29.71 1.17 9.17
N LYS A 6 30.70 1.22 8.28
CA LYS A 6 30.54 0.81 6.88
C LYS A 6 30.19 -0.68 6.77
N GLU A 7 30.85 -1.56 7.52
CA GLU A 7 30.54 -3.00 7.55
C GLU A 7 29.14 -3.28 8.14
N PHE A 8 28.72 -2.52 9.15
CA PHE A 8 27.37 -2.62 9.69
C PHE A 8 26.30 -2.13 8.70
N ALA A 9 26.54 -0.98 8.05
CA ALA A 9 25.63 -0.40 7.07
C ALA A 9 25.53 -1.23 5.78
N MET A 10 26.59 -1.95 5.40
CA MET A 10 26.61 -2.85 4.22
C MET A 10 25.86 -4.17 4.43
N LYS A 11 25.29 -4.42 5.62
CA LYS A 11 24.37 -5.54 5.81
C LYS A 11 23.10 -5.28 4.99
N GLY A 12 22.91 -6.01 3.89
CA GLY A 12 21.83 -5.79 2.92
C GLY A 12 20.44 -5.61 3.54
N ASN A 13 20.11 -6.39 4.58
CA ASN A 13 18.84 -6.28 5.30
C ASN A 13 18.60 -4.89 5.95
N VAL A 14 19.66 -4.18 6.36
CA VAL A 14 19.54 -2.84 6.96
C VAL A 14 19.28 -1.78 5.90
N ILE A 15 19.91 -1.90 4.73
CA ILE A 15 19.71 -0.97 3.60
C ILE A 15 18.30 -1.12 3.05
N ASP A 16 17.83 -2.34 2.82
CA ASP A 16 16.49 -2.60 2.29
C ASP A 16 15.41 -2.10 3.26
N LEU A 17 15.61 -2.29 4.57
CA LEU A 17 14.72 -1.76 5.59
C LEU A 17 14.74 -0.23 5.62
N ALA A 18 15.92 0.41 5.53
CA ALA A 18 16.04 1.87 5.50
C ALA A 18 15.33 2.48 4.27
N VAL A 19 15.54 1.88 3.10
CA VAL A 19 14.87 2.29 1.86
C VAL A 19 13.36 2.12 1.98
N GLY A 20 12.89 0.99 2.52
CA GLY A 20 11.47 0.73 2.77
C GLY A 20 10.82 1.79 3.67
N VAL A 21 11.48 2.18 4.75
CA VAL A 21 10.96 3.22 5.68
C VAL A 21 10.92 4.59 5.03
N ILE A 22 11.97 4.99 4.30
CA ILE A 22 12.03 6.29 3.62
C ILE A 22 10.95 6.39 2.53
N ILE A 23 10.83 5.36 1.69
CA ILE A 23 9.82 5.31 0.63
C ILE A 23 8.42 5.25 1.25
N GLY A 24 8.22 4.45 2.31
CA GLY A 24 6.94 4.36 3.01
C GLY A 24 6.49 5.70 3.58
N GLY A 25 7.39 6.44 4.23
CA GLY A 25 7.11 7.77 4.77
C GLY A 25 6.80 8.81 3.68
N ALA A 26 7.55 8.79 2.57
CA ALA A 26 7.30 9.68 1.44
C ALA A 26 5.98 9.36 0.73
N PHE A 27 5.68 8.08 0.51
CA PHE A 27 4.44 7.63 -0.11
C PHE A 27 3.22 7.97 0.74
N GLY A 28 3.32 7.83 2.07
CA GLY A 28 2.28 8.27 3.00
C GLY A 28 1.87 9.72 2.78
N LYS A 29 2.84 10.65 2.63
CA LYS A 29 2.56 12.06 2.34
C LYS A 29 1.84 12.28 1.01
N ILE A 30 2.19 11.51 -0.02
CA ILE A 30 1.51 11.58 -1.33
C ILE A 30 0.06 11.15 -1.19
N VAL A 31 -0.20 10.06 -0.47
CA VAL A 31 -1.57 9.60 -0.21
C VAL A 31 -2.34 10.62 0.62
N THR A 32 -1.74 11.18 1.67
CA THR A 32 -2.38 12.21 2.50
C THR A 32 -2.72 13.46 1.68
N SER A 33 -1.83 13.94 0.82
CA SER A 33 -2.11 15.09 -0.06
C SER A 33 -3.22 14.77 -1.07
N LEU A 34 -3.23 13.57 -1.67
CA LEU A 34 -4.33 13.16 -2.56
C LEU A 34 -5.68 13.16 -1.82
N VAL A 35 -5.70 12.69 -0.58
CA VAL A 35 -6.92 12.68 0.23
C VAL A 35 -7.35 14.09 0.60
N ASN A 36 -6.46 14.88 1.20
CA ASN A 36 -6.78 16.19 1.75
C ASN A 36 -7.03 17.25 0.67
N ASP A 37 -6.26 17.21 -0.42
CA ASP A 37 -6.26 18.27 -1.43
C ASP A 37 -7.18 17.94 -2.63
N VAL A 38 -7.52 16.66 -2.84
CA VAL A 38 -8.34 16.22 -3.99
C VAL A 38 -9.65 15.56 -3.55
N ILE A 39 -9.58 14.53 -2.69
CA ILE A 39 -10.79 13.79 -2.31
C ILE A 39 -11.67 14.62 -1.37
N MET A 40 -11.11 15.21 -0.31
CA MET A 40 -11.86 15.98 0.69
C MET A 40 -12.63 17.16 0.09
N PRO A 41 -12.08 17.99 -0.82
CA PRO A 41 -12.84 19.05 -1.48
C PRO A 41 -13.99 18.51 -2.35
N LEU A 42 -13.77 17.42 -3.07
CA LEU A 42 -14.80 16.78 -3.90
C LEU A 42 -15.92 16.18 -3.04
N VAL A 43 -15.56 15.51 -1.95
CA VAL A 43 -16.50 14.96 -0.96
C VAL A 43 -17.25 16.10 -0.26
N GLY A 44 -16.56 17.17 0.12
CA GLY A 44 -17.16 18.36 0.75
C GLY A 44 -18.15 19.09 -0.16
N LEU A 45 -17.91 19.09 -1.47
CA LEU A 45 -18.85 19.64 -2.46
C LEU A 45 -20.10 18.75 -2.63
N LEU A 46 -19.94 17.43 -2.57
CA LEU A 46 -21.03 16.47 -2.75
C LEU A 46 -21.88 16.24 -1.49
N LEU A 47 -21.27 16.25 -0.30
CA LEU A 47 -21.92 16.00 0.99
C LEU A 47 -22.31 17.29 1.74
N GLY A 48 -22.06 18.47 1.13
CA GLY A 48 -22.54 19.75 1.64
C GLY A 48 -21.78 20.26 2.87
N GLN A 49 -20.48 20.55 2.71
CA GLN A 49 -19.65 21.19 3.75
C GLN A 49 -19.72 20.45 5.10
N MET A 50 -19.46 19.14 5.12
CA MET A 50 -19.17 18.39 6.36
C MET A 50 -17.83 18.86 6.93
N ASP A 51 -17.80 20.08 7.48
CA ASP A 51 -16.64 20.57 8.21
C ASP A 51 -16.95 20.58 9.71
N PHE A 52 -16.62 19.48 10.38
CA PHE A 52 -16.68 19.41 11.83
C PHE A 52 -15.52 20.18 12.49
N SER A 53 -14.65 20.87 11.74
CA SER A 53 -13.49 21.54 12.32
C SER A 53 -13.84 22.58 13.38
N ASN A 54 -15.06 23.13 13.37
CA ASN A 54 -15.54 24.08 14.39
C ASN A 54 -16.48 23.46 15.42
N ALA A 55 -16.61 22.14 15.45
CA ALA A 55 -17.39 21.43 16.47
C ALA A 55 -16.49 21.16 17.69
N PHE A 56 -16.61 22.02 18.71
CA PHE A 56 -15.88 21.90 19.96
C PHE A 56 -16.77 22.21 21.17
N ILE A 57 -16.45 21.62 22.31
CA ILE A 57 -17.07 21.95 23.61
C ILE A 57 -16.03 22.69 24.44
N THR A 58 -16.36 23.87 24.94
CA THR A 58 -15.52 24.59 25.90
C THR A 58 -15.71 24.00 27.29
N LEU A 59 -14.62 23.69 27.99
CA LEU A 59 -14.65 23.15 29.36
C LEU A 59 -14.49 24.26 30.43
N GLY A 60 -14.45 25.53 30.01
CA GLY A 60 -14.31 26.70 30.89
C GLY A 60 -15.41 27.74 30.69
N LYS A 61 -15.31 28.87 31.41
CA LYS A 61 -16.30 29.97 31.31
C LYS A 61 -16.02 30.80 30.05
N GLY A 62 -16.99 30.83 29.13
CA GLY A 62 -16.98 31.66 27.93
C GLY A 62 -17.55 30.93 26.72
N ASP A 63 -18.49 31.56 26.03
CA ASP A 63 -18.96 31.12 24.72
C ASP A 63 -18.03 31.73 23.66
N PHE A 64 -17.27 30.88 22.97
CA PHE A 64 -16.38 31.28 21.89
C PHE A 64 -16.93 30.74 20.57
N ALA A 65 -16.90 31.56 19.51
CA ALA A 65 -17.46 31.17 18.22
C ALA A 65 -16.53 30.23 17.44
N THR A 66 -15.23 30.22 17.76
CA THR A 66 -14.22 29.42 17.04
C THR A 66 -13.20 28.77 17.99
N ILE A 67 -12.61 27.65 17.57
CA ILE A 67 -11.54 26.96 18.32
C ILE A 67 -10.34 27.89 18.51
N ALA A 68 -10.03 28.72 17.51
CA ALA A 68 -8.91 29.65 17.52
C ALA A 68 -9.03 30.69 18.65
N GLU A 69 -10.24 31.21 18.87
CA GLU A 69 -10.51 32.18 19.95
C GLU A 69 -10.44 31.54 21.34
N ALA A 70 -10.98 30.33 21.48
CA ALA A 70 -10.93 29.61 22.74
C ALA A 70 -9.50 29.17 23.12
N GLN A 71 -8.68 28.77 22.13
CA GLN A 71 -7.25 28.49 22.31
C GLN A 71 -6.44 29.75 22.64
N ALA A 72 -6.75 30.88 22.00
CA ALA A 72 -6.12 32.18 22.30
C ALA A 72 -6.44 32.64 23.74
N ALA A 73 -7.65 32.36 24.23
CA ALA A 73 -8.07 32.62 25.61
C ALA A 73 -7.50 31.61 26.63
N LYS A 74 -6.69 30.64 26.20
CA LYS A 74 -6.16 29.52 27.01
C LYS A 74 -7.24 28.72 27.75
N VAL A 75 -8.46 28.71 27.21
CA VAL A 75 -9.56 27.91 27.77
C VAL A 75 -9.42 26.49 27.23
N PRO A 76 -9.45 25.45 28.10
CA PRO A 76 -9.42 24.08 27.62
C PRO A 76 -10.67 23.78 26.78
N THR A 77 -10.45 23.35 25.53
CA THR A 77 -11.52 22.94 24.61
C THR A 77 -11.41 21.47 24.26
N LEU A 78 -12.56 20.80 24.21
CA LEU A 78 -12.72 19.45 23.74
C LEU A 78 -13.14 19.49 22.27
N ASN A 79 -12.15 19.41 21.39
CA ASN A 79 -12.31 19.55 19.93
C ASN A 79 -12.72 18.21 19.28
N TYR A 80 -13.91 17.72 19.63
CA TYR A 80 -14.41 16.43 19.12
C TYR A 80 -14.59 16.42 17.59
N GLY A 81 -14.85 17.59 16.99
CA GLY A 81 -14.97 17.72 15.54
C GLY A 81 -13.67 17.45 14.77
N LEU A 82 -12.53 17.94 15.27
CA LEU A 82 -11.22 17.62 14.71
C LEU A 82 -10.90 16.12 14.85
N PHE A 83 -11.32 15.50 15.95
CA PHE A 83 -11.15 14.06 16.15
C PHE A 83 -11.94 13.24 15.13
N ILE A 84 -13.19 13.61 14.86
CA ILE A 84 -14.03 12.97 13.84
C ILE A 84 -13.42 13.16 12.45
N ASN A 85 -12.94 14.36 12.12
CA ASN A 85 -12.25 14.62 10.85
C ASN A 85 -11.02 13.70 10.70
N ASN A 86 -10.19 13.58 11.72
CA ASN A 86 -9.02 12.68 11.68
C ASN A 86 -9.40 11.21 11.50
N ILE A 87 -10.52 10.75 12.08
CA ILE A 87 -11.03 9.39 11.86
C ILE A 87 -11.47 9.20 10.40
N VAL A 88 -12.20 10.17 9.85
CA VAL A 88 -12.66 10.13 8.46
C VAL A 88 -11.46 10.12 7.51
N ASP A 89 -10.47 11.01 7.72
CA ASP A 89 -9.23 11.06 6.94
C ASP A 89 -8.48 9.73 6.98
N PHE A 90 -8.35 9.12 8.17
CA PHE A 90 -7.73 7.82 8.32
C PHE A 90 -8.46 6.74 7.52
N LEU A 91 -9.80 6.72 7.56
CA LEU A 91 -10.60 5.76 6.79
C LEU A 91 -10.44 5.97 5.28
N ILE A 92 -10.39 7.22 4.79
CA ILE A 92 -10.20 7.53 3.37
C ILE A 92 -8.79 7.14 2.92
N ILE A 93 -7.76 7.44 3.70
CA ILE A 93 -6.37 7.03 3.42
C ILE A 93 -6.27 5.50 3.36
N ALA A 94 -6.83 4.80 4.35
CA ALA A 94 -6.85 3.34 4.38
C ALA A 94 -7.56 2.75 3.15
N PHE A 95 -8.71 3.32 2.77
CA PHE A 95 -9.45 2.92 1.57
C PHE A 95 -8.65 3.17 0.28
N THR A 96 -7.97 4.30 0.18
CA THR A 96 -7.13 4.65 -0.97
C THR A 96 -5.95 3.68 -1.10
N ILE A 97 -5.24 3.40 0.00
CA ILE A 97 -4.15 2.41 0.03
C ILE A 97 -4.68 1.03 -0.38
N PHE A 98 -5.85 0.64 0.12
CA PHE A 98 -6.49 -0.62 -0.26
C PHE A 98 -6.76 -0.72 -1.77
N ILE A 99 -7.27 0.35 -2.40
CA ILE A 99 -7.47 0.39 -3.86
C ILE A 99 -6.15 0.24 -4.60
N VAL A 100 -5.10 0.96 -4.19
CA VAL A 100 -3.77 0.89 -4.82
C VAL A 100 -3.20 -0.52 -4.72
N ILE A 101 -3.19 -1.12 -3.52
CA ILE A 101 -2.71 -2.49 -3.31
C ILE A 101 -3.55 -3.49 -4.12
N LYS A 102 -4.87 -3.34 -4.13
CA LYS A 102 -5.76 -4.19 -4.94
C LYS A 102 -5.44 -4.08 -6.42
N GLN A 103 -5.14 -2.89 -6.92
CA GLN A 103 -4.80 -2.66 -8.32
C GLN A 103 -3.42 -3.25 -8.67
N ILE A 104 -2.42 -3.09 -7.81
CA ILE A 104 -1.10 -3.72 -7.95
C ILE A 104 -1.24 -5.24 -7.95
N ASN A 105 -1.97 -5.81 -6.98
CA ASN A 105 -2.22 -7.24 -6.90
C ASN A 105 -2.97 -7.75 -8.12
N ARG A 106 -3.93 -6.99 -8.67
CA ARG A 106 -4.62 -7.34 -9.92
C ARG A 106 -3.67 -7.39 -11.11
N PHE A 107 -2.69 -6.48 -11.18
CA PHE A 107 -1.70 -6.48 -12.25
C PHE A 107 -0.65 -7.58 -12.10
N ASN A 108 -0.19 -7.84 -10.88
CA ASN A 108 0.77 -8.91 -10.61
C ASN A 108 0.14 -10.30 -10.81
N ARG A 109 -1.12 -10.50 -10.40
CA ARG A 109 -1.86 -11.74 -10.65
C ARG A 109 -2.03 -12.01 -12.15
N LYS A 110 -2.10 -10.97 -12.99
CA LYS A 110 -2.13 -11.13 -14.46
C LYS A 110 -0.76 -11.53 -15.03
N LYS A 111 0.35 -11.25 -14.34
CA LYS A 111 1.69 -11.74 -14.71
C LYS A 111 1.87 -13.19 -14.26
N GLU A 112 1.55 -13.50 -13.01
CA GLU A 112 1.64 -14.87 -12.46
C GLU A 112 0.75 -15.86 -13.24
N VAL A 113 -0.49 -15.48 -13.58
CA VAL A 113 -1.37 -16.32 -14.42
C VAL A 113 -0.85 -16.43 -15.86
N LYS A 114 -0.18 -15.41 -16.40
CA LYS A 114 0.45 -15.52 -17.73
C LYS A 114 1.68 -16.43 -17.70
N GLU A 115 2.50 -16.34 -16.67
CA GLU A 115 3.68 -17.19 -16.48
C GLU A 115 3.25 -18.65 -16.26
N ALA A 116 2.29 -18.91 -15.38
CA ALA A 116 1.74 -20.25 -15.15
C ALA A 116 1.10 -20.87 -16.42
N VAL A 117 0.35 -20.08 -17.20
CA VAL A 117 -0.25 -20.56 -18.47
C VAL A 117 0.80 -20.78 -19.57
N VAL A 118 1.94 -20.09 -19.53
CA VAL A 118 3.06 -20.33 -20.46
C VAL A 118 3.85 -21.57 -20.06
N GLU A 119 4.07 -21.80 -18.76
CA GLU A 119 4.72 -23.02 -18.26
C GLU A 119 3.88 -24.26 -18.59
N GLU A 120 2.57 -24.25 -18.30
CA GLU A 120 1.68 -25.39 -18.59
C GLU A 120 1.56 -25.69 -20.10
N LYS A 121 1.73 -24.68 -20.96
CA LYS A 121 1.71 -24.88 -22.43
C LYS A 121 3.03 -25.35 -23.00
N THR A 122 4.15 -25.13 -22.31
CA THR A 122 5.49 -25.49 -22.77
C THR A 122 5.97 -26.82 -22.18
N THR A 123 5.26 -27.42 -21.22
CA THR A 123 5.59 -28.73 -20.66
C THR A 123 4.65 -29.84 -21.13
N LYS A 124 5.17 -31.06 -21.24
CA LYS A 124 4.42 -32.31 -21.45
C LYS A 124 4.95 -33.39 -20.49
N PRO A 125 4.13 -34.33 -20.01
CA PRO A 125 4.63 -35.45 -19.23
C PRO A 125 5.36 -36.46 -20.13
N CYS A 126 6.52 -36.93 -19.69
CA CYS A 126 7.25 -38.03 -20.36
C CYS A 126 6.46 -39.35 -20.26
N PRO A 127 6.25 -40.12 -21.34
CA PRO A 127 5.48 -41.38 -21.30
C PRO A 127 6.13 -42.50 -20.48
N TYR A 128 7.45 -42.47 -20.33
CA TYR A 128 8.20 -43.54 -19.68
C TYR A 128 8.45 -43.29 -18.20
N CYS A 129 8.76 -42.04 -17.83
CA CYS A 129 9.14 -41.69 -16.46
C CYS A 129 8.24 -40.64 -15.79
N TYR A 130 7.20 -40.14 -16.48
CA TYR A 130 6.19 -39.21 -15.96
C TYR A 130 6.70 -37.86 -15.42
N VAL A 131 7.98 -37.54 -15.66
CA VAL A 131 8.56 -36.23 -15.34
C VAL A 131 8.10 -35.20 -16.38
N GLU A 132 7.80 -33.98 -15.94
CA GLU A 132 7.49 -32.85 -16.82
C GLU A 132 8.74 -32.42 -17.60
N ILE A 133 8.60 -32.36 -18.92
CA ILE A 133 9.67 -32.04 -19.85
C ILE A 133 9.16 -31.03 -20.87
N HIS A 134 10.05 -30.30 -21.53
CA HIS A 134 9.65 -29.36 -22.57
C HIS A 134 8.88 -30.06 -23.70
N LYS A 135 7.87 -29.41 -24.27
CA LYS A 135 6.97 -29.96 -25.30
C LYS A 135 7.72 -30.43 -26.55
N GLU A 136 8.80 -29.74 -26.90
CA GLU A 136 9.66 -30.04 -28.04
C GLU A 136 10.84 -30.98 -27.71
N ALA A 137 10.92 -31.49 -26.48
CA ALA A 137 11.99 -32.43 -26.12
C ALA A 137 11.87 -33.72 -26.94
N THR A 138 12.94 -34.03 -27.68
CA THR A 138 13.13 -35.26 -28.47
C THR A 138 13.79 -36.37 -27.67
N ARG A 139 14.41 -36.03 -26.54
CA ARG A 139 14.94 -36.99 -25.55
C ARG A 139 14.61 -36.52 -24.15
N CYS A 140 14.24 -37.46 -23.28
CA CYS A 140 13.98 -37.17 -21.88
C CYS A 140 15.31 -36.93 -21.13
N PRO A 141 15.50 -35.79 -20.43
CA PRO A 141 16.72 -35.53 -19.65
C PRO A 141 16.86 -36.43 -18.42
N HIS A 142 15.75 -37.00 -17.91
CA HIS A 142 15.76 -37.83 -16.71
C HIS A 142 16.00 -39.31 -17.01
N CYS A 143 15.20 -39.91 -17.90
CA CYS A 143 15.27 -41.34 -18.21
C CYS A 143 15.94 -41.66 -19.55
N THR A 144 16.48 -40.66 -20.25
CA THR A 144 17.21 -40.77 -21.53
C THR A 144 16.47 -41.45 -22.69
N SER A 145 15.20 -41.78 -22.51
CA SER A 145 14.33 -42.32 -23.55
C SER A 145 14.19 -41.34 -24.72
N VAL A 146 14.15 -41.90 -25.93
CA VAL A 146 13.83 -41.15 -27.14
C VAL A 146 12.32 -40.96 -27.15
N LEU A 147 11.89 -39.72 -27.27
CA LEU A 147 10.49 -39.35 -27.28
C LEU A 147 10.11 -39.13 -28.74
N GLU A 148 9.24 -39.97 -29.25
CA GLU A 148 8.60 -39.71 -30.54
C GLU A 148 7.79 -38.42 -30.37
N SER A 149 8.14 -37.41 -31.16
CA SER A 149 7.39 -36.17 -31.22
C SER A 149 5.93 -36.48 -31.60
N PRO A 150 4.94 -35.81 -30.98
CA PRO A 150 3.56 -35.91 -31.45
C PRO A 150 3.41 -35.39 -32.89
#